data_AF-A0A4V2G093-F1
#
_entry.id   AF-A0A4V2G093-F1
#
_cell.length_a   1.000
_cell.length_b   1.000
_cell.length_c   1.000
_cell.angle_alpha   90.00
_cell.angle_beta   90.00
_cell.angle_gamma   90.00
#
_symmetry.space_group_name_H-M   'P 1'
#
loop_
_entity.id
_entity.type
_entity.pdbx_description
1 polymer ?
#
loop_
_entity_poly.entity_id
_entity_poly.type
_entity_poly.pdbx_seq_one_letter_code
_entity_poly.pdbx_strand_id
1 'polypeptide(L)'
;MRSWRRFIAAVAAAGLVVGPVSAANAAAGGAVRVNQLGYGAFDSKAAYVLSRGVATRFSVVDRYGRRVLSGAVGKDVGEWNATYPHVYQLDLSALKVPGHYRVEVPGVASAGFDVRASSDRLQAGAKDKVVQFFTAQRDNVHRNDSKALVYEIPEFVDPDSDQTVGELKRIGGPVDVTGGWYDAGDYLKFTHIAAYSESLLWASVRDKPDKAVLAEARHGLDWLDKMWDQKTRTLYIQVGVGAGNDTETYIGDHDIWRLPGVDDHLTDPSERFLRNRPVFRAAAPGKPISPNLAGRTAAAFALAAQVEPNRADARRHLETAAQIFAQAKTTNVGQLVTSLPFAFYPETAWRDDLELGATELALAAKRLGDPRAGAWLKQAGYWASQYIAHEAGGDTLNLYDVSALAHADLIRAARTDRPLVRELAGDLRAQLEIGVSRSAADPFRAGAQYAEFDAVPHTFGLATTARLYRQATGDRRYDAFGQQQLDWAFGANAWGVSFVIGVGQTFERCPHHQIANITGHQLTGAVVNGPNSADLFTDGLDDYLDGMTHCPADASDAYAQYTGHDSRYVDDVRSWQTAEPADDFAAIAVYALT
;
A
#
# COMPACT_ATOMS: atom_id res chain seq x y z
N MET A 1 -100.77 21.63 26.24
CA MET A 1 -100.18 21.83 24.89
C MET A 1 -98.72 22.24 25.06
N ARG A 2 -97.79 21.76 24.21
CA ARG A 2 -96.39 22.26 24.01
C ARG A 2 -95.52 22.39 25.28
N SER A 3 -94.27 21.96 25.38
CA SER A 3 -93.34 21.17 24.56
C SER A 3 -92.01 21.22 25.32
N TRP A 4 -91.47 20.08 25.78
CA TRP A 4 -90.16 20.01 26.43
C TRP A 4 -89.01 20.03 25.42
N ARG A 5 -88.11 21.03 25.50
CA ARG A 5 -86.69 21.09 25.03
C ARG A 5 -86.06 22.36 25.63
N ARG A 6 -84.76 22.57 25.84
CA ARG A 6 -83.48 21.83 26.08
C ARG A 6 -82.51 22.95 26.57
N PHE A 7 -81.44 22.78 27.35
CA PHE A 7 -80.75 21.66 28.01
C PHE A 7 -79.95 22.27 29.20
N ILE A 8 -79.32 21.46 30.07
CA ILE A 8 -78.29 21.92 31.03
C ILE A 8 -76.94 21.31 30.60
N ALA A 9 -75.89 22.12 30.58
CA ALA A 9 -74.55 21.68 30.19
C ALA A 9 -73.90 20.83 31.30
N ALA A 10 -73.41 19.64 30.95
CA ALA A 10 -72.63 18.79 31.86
C ALA A 10 -71.13 19.07 31.68
N VAL A 11 -70.43 19.28 32.80
CA VAL A 11 -68.97 19.39 32.83
C VAL A 11 -68.37 17.99 32.68
N ALA A 12 -67.49 17.81 31.69
CA ALA A 12 -66.70 16.60 31.53
C ALA A 12 -65.22 16.91 31.79
N ALA A 13 -64.66 16.32 32.85
CA ALA A 13 -63.24 16.39 33.13
C ALA A 13 -62.48 15.44 32.18
N ALA A 14 -61.66 16.00 31.29
CA ALA A 14 -60.76 15.21 30.46
C ALA A 14 -59.49 14.87 31.25
N GLY A 15 -59.28 13.59 31.54
CA GLY A 15 -58.04 13.13 32.16
C GLY A 15 -56.86 13.21 31.17
N LEU A 16 -55.70 13.69 31.63
CA LEU A 16 -54.46 13.57 30.86
C LEU A 16 -54.05 12.10 30.77
N VAL A 17 -54.24 11.51 29.59
CA VAL A 17 -53.51 10.30 29.20
C VAL A 17 -52.11 10.74 28.80
N VAL A 18 -51.14 10.59 29.72
CA VAL A 18 -49.72 10.70 29.37
C VAL A 18 -49.35 9.47 28.56
N GLY A 19 -49.50 9.56 27.23
CA GLY A 19 -48.90 8.59 26.33
C GLY A 19 -47.38 8.59 26.51
N PRO A 20 -46.70 7.43 26.36
CA PRO A 20 -45.25 7.42 26.39
C PRO A 20 -44.74 8.32 25.27
N VAL A 21 -43.99 9.36 25.65
CA VAL A 21 -43.26 10.17 24.68
C VAL A 21 -42.28 9.22 24.00
N SER A 22 -42.57 8.82 22.77
CA SER A 22 -41.57 8.22 21.90
C SER A 22 -40.42 9.20 21.83
N ALA A 23 -39.30 8.87 22.47
CA ALA A 23 -38.09 9.65 22.34
C ALA A 23 -37.78 9.74 20.85
N ALA A 24 -37.98 10.94 20.28
CA ALA A 24 -37.58 11.19 18.91
C ALA A 24 -36.06 10.97 18.90
N ASN A 25 -35.60 9.90 18.25
CA ASN A 25 -34.19 9.72 17.98
C ASN A 25 -33.77 10.95 17.17
N ALA A 26 -33.13 11.91 17.85
CA ALA A 26 -32.46 13.01 17.18
C ALA A 26 -31.52 12.37 16.15
N ALA A 27 -31.63 12.80 14.90
CA ALA A 27 -30.78 12.31 13.84
C ALA A 27 -29.33 12.58 14.26
N ALA A 28 -28.60 11.52 14.57
CA ALA A 28 -27.25 11.64 15.10
C ALA A 28 -26.36 11.96 13.89
N GLY A 29 -26.13 13.25 13.65
CA GLY A 29 -25.31 13.74 12.55
C GLY A 29 -23.94 13.07 12.62
N GLY A 30 -23.52 12.43 11.53
CA GLY A 30 -22.51 11.38 11.61
C GLY A 30 -22.24 10.75 10.26
N ALA A 31 -21.45 9.67 10.27
CA ALA A 31 -21.11 8.85 9.12
C ALA A 31 -21.08 7.37 9.51
N VAL A 32 -21.47 6.48 8.61
CA VAL A 32 -21.35 5.03 8.79
C VAL A 32 -20.33 4.47 7.83
N ARG A 33 -19.30 3.82 8.37
CA ARG A 33 -18.11 3.33 7.68
C ARG A 33 -18.16 1.81 7.60
N VAL A 34 -17.85 1.26 6.44
CA VAL A 34 -17.97 -0.17 6.11
C VAL A 34 -16.84 -0.54 5.17
N ASN A 35 -16.42 -1.81 5.20
CA ASN A 35 -15.63 -2.37 4.10
C ASN A 35 -16.48 -2.32 2.81
N GLN A 36 -16.07 -1.47 1.85
CA GLN A 36 -16.75 -1.28 0.58
C GLN A 36 -16.37 -2.32 -0.48
N LEU A 37 -15.29 -3.09 -0.26
CA LEU A 37 -15.03 -4.32 -1.00
C LEU A 37 -16.06 -5.41 -0.62
N GLY A 38 -16.48 -5.43 0.65
CA GLY A 38 -17.46 -6.35 1.20
C GLY A 38 -16.84 -7.54 1.95
N TYR A 39 -17.67 -8.49 2.35
CA TYR A 39 -17.31 -9.55 3.30
C TYR A 39 -17.64 -10.96 2.80
N GLY A 40 -16.88 -11.98 3.20
CA GLY A 40 -17.29 -13.37 3.11
C GLY A 40 -18.31 -13.76 4.19
N ALA A 41 -19.19 -14.72 3.90
CA ALA A 41 -20.33 -15.08 4.75
C ALA A 41 -19.93 -15.48 6.19
N PHE A 42 -18.74 -16.05 6.37
CA PHE A 42 -18.23 -16.52 7.65
C PHE A 42 -17.09 -15.68 8.24
N ASP A 43 -16.68 -14.63 7.54
CA ASP A 43 -15.65 -13.70 7.99
C ASP A 43 -16.19 -12.86 9.16
N SER A 44 -15.29 -12.33 10.00
CA SER A 44 -15.63 -11.24 10.92
C SER A 44 -16.07 -10.02 10.11
N LYS A 45 -17.08 -9.28 10.58
CA LYS A 45 -17.63 -8.12 9.86
C LYS A 45 -17.84 -6.97 10.82
N ALA A 46 -17.03 -5.92 10.70
CA ALA A 46 -17.18 -4.70 11.47
C ALA A 46 -17.71 -3.56 10.60
N ALA A 47 -18.55 -2.70 11.18
CA ALA A 47 -18.82 -1.38 10.66
C ALA A 47 -18.67 -0.35 11.79
N TYR A 48 -18.41 0.91 11.46
CA TYR A 48 -18.18 1.96 12.45
C TYR A 48 -19.16 3.12 12.26
N VAL A 49 -19.55 3.78 13.33
CA VAL A 49 -20.42 4.97 13.30
C VAL A 49 -19.67 6.11 13.96
N LEU A 50 -19.26 7.12 13.18
CA LEU A 50 -18.87 8.43 13.72
C LEU A 50 -20.13 9.21 14.02
N SER A 51 -20.21 9.85 15.19
CA SER A 51 -21.43 10.54 15.61
C SER A 51 -21.18 11.77 16.48
N ARG A 52 -21.95 12.83 16.20
CA ARG A 52 -22.06 14.07 17.02
C ARG A 52 -22.79 13.87 18.34
N GLY A 53 -23.44 12.72 18.54
CA GLY A 53 -24.19 12.41 19.75
C GLY A 53 -24.40 10.90 19.93
N VAL A 54 -25.10 10.51 20.98
CA VAL A 54 -25.25 9.08 21.32
C VAL A 54 -26.09 8.34 20.28
N ALA A 55 -25.45 7.45 19.52
CA ALA A 55 -26.15 6.45 18.72
C ALA A 55 -26.64 5.32 19.63
N THR A 56 -27.78 4.69 19.31
CA THR A 56 -28.34 3.62 20.16
C THR A 56 -28.62 2.33 19.40
N ARG A 57 -28.99 2.41 18.11
CA ARG A 57 -29.39 1.25 17.30
C ARG A 57 -28.98 1.40 15.84
N PHE A 58 -28.75 0.26 15.19
CA PHE A 58 -28.54 0.16 13.75
C PHE A 58 -29.49 -0.86 13.13
N SER A 59 -29.69 -0.77 11.81
CA SER A 59 -30.23 -1.85 10.99
C SER A 59 -29.40 -2.06 9.73
N VAL A 60 -29.35 -3.30 9.24
CA VAL A 60 -28.89 -3.62 7.89
C VAL A 60 -30.10 -3.85 7.02
N VAL A 61 -30.13 -3.21 5.85
CA VAL A 61 -31.17 -3.41 4.83
C VAL A 61 -30.56 -4.02 3.58
N ASP A 62 -31.34 -4.86 2.89
CA ASP A 62 -30.97 -5.38 1.57
C ASP A 62 -31.21 -4.33 0.46
N ARG A 63 -30.82 -4.68 -0.78
CA ARG A 63 -31.05 -3.86 -1.98
C ARG A 63 -32.51 -3.44 -2.25
N TYR A 64 -33.49 -4.05 -1.57
CA TYR A 64 -34.92 -3.71 -1.66
C TYR A 64 -35.40 -2.86 -0.48
N GLY A 65 -34.50 -2.41 0.40
CA GLY A 65 -34.82 -1.69 1.62
C GLY A 65 -35.41 -2.56 2.73
N ARG A 66 -35.39 -3.90 2.59
CA ARG A 66 -35.91 -4.81 3.62
C ARG A 66 -34.87 -4.99 4.72
N ARG A 67 -35.25 -4.72 5.96
CA ARG A 67 -34.41 -4.95 7.13
C ARG A 67 -34.12 -6.45 7.30
N VAL A 68 -32.84 -6.82 7.25
CA VAL A 68 -32.36 -8.21 7.40
C VAL A 68 -31.63 -8.44 8.72
N LEU A 69 -31.10 -7.39 9.35
CA LEU A 69 -30.46 -7.42 10.66
C LEU A 69 -30.77 -6.11 11.40
N SER A 70 -30.76 -6.14 12.73
CA SER A 70 -30.73 -4.93 13.56
C SER A 70 -30.19 -5.24 14.95
N GLY A 71 -29.46 -4.30 15.52
CA GLY A 71 -28.90 -4.41 16.87
C GLY A 71 -28.95 -3.08 17.63
N ALA A 72 -28.49 -3.12 18.87
CA ALA A 72 -27.94 -1.92 19.51
C ALA A 72 -26.59 -1.61 18.87
N VAL A 73 -26.15 -0.34 18.87
CA VAL A 73 -24.74 -0.05 18.58
C VAL A 73 -23.86 -0.64 19.70
N GLY A 74 -22.60 -0.95 19.40
CA GLY A 74 -21.68 -1.53 20.37
C GLY A 74 -21.26 -0.55 21.47
N LYS A 75 -20.18 -0.89 22.17
CA LYS A 75 -19.54 0.04 23.10
C LYS A 75 -19.07 1.28 22.32
N ASP A 76 -19.23 2.45 22.92
CA ASP A 76 -18.50 3.64 22.53
C ASP A 76 -17.00 3.39 22.72
N VAL A 77 -16.23 3.48 21.63
CA VAL A 77 -14.77 3.26 21.64
C VAL A 77 -13.99 4.55 21.80
N GLY A 78 -14.65 5.72 21.80
CA GLY A 78 -14.04 7.01 22.13
C GLY A 78 -14.29 8.10 21.09
N GLU A 79 -13.60 9.21 21.27
CA GLU A 79 -13.62 10.36 20.38
C GLU A 79 -12.72 10.14 19.15
N TRP A 80 -13.18 10.56 17.97
CA TRP A 80 -12.31 10.72 16.80
C TRP A 80 -11.76 12.15 16.70
N ASN A 81 -12.65 13.14 16.86
CA ASN A 81 -12.29 14.56 16.93
C ASN A 81 -13.45 15.33 17.60
N ALA A 82 -13.28 16.63 17.82
CA ALA A 82 -14.29 17.49 18.43
C ALA A 82 -15.65 17.55 17.68
N THR A 83 -15.69 17.16 16.39
CA THR A 83 -16.94 17.02 15.62
C THR A 83 -17.59 15.65 15.84
N TYR A 84 -16.82 14.62 16.13
CA TYR A 84 -17.25 13.23 16.33
C TYR A 84 -16.74 12.69 17.67
N PRO A 85 -17.31 13.15 18.80
CA PRO A 85 -16.95 12.70 20.16
C PRO A 85 -17.31 11.25 20.46
N HIS A 86 -18.02 10.57 19.56
CA HIS A 86 -18.42 9.18 19.71
C HIS A 86 -18.12 8.38 18.44
N VAL A 87 -17.44 7.25 18.62
CA VAL A 87 -17.28 6.21 17.61
C VAL A 87 -17.85 4.90 18.16
N TYR A 88 -18.71 4.23 17.38
CA TYR A 88 -19.29 2.94 17.77
C TYR A 88 -18.91 1.83 16.78
N GLN A 89 -18.34 0.73 17.28
CA GLN A 89 -18.15 -0.49 16.51
C GLN A 89 -19.47 -1.30 16.45
N LEU A 90 -19.83 -1.79 15.27
CA LEU A 90 -21.01 -2.61 15.00
C LEU A 90 -20.57 -4.00 14.54
N ASP A 91 -21.02 -5.06 15.23
CA ASP A 91 -20.82 -6.43 14.76
C ASP A 91 -21.91 -6.82 13.74
N LEU A 92 -21.49 -7.07 12.51
CA LEU A 92 -22.34 -7.53 11.41
C LEU A 92 -22.17 -9.04 11.14
N SER A 93 -21.40 -9.78 11.93
CA SER A 93 -21.01 -11.18 11.64
C SER A 93 -22.19 -12.17 11.65
N ALA A 94 -23.36 -11.77 12.17
CA ALA A 94 -24.63 -12.49 12.02
C ALA A 94 -25.18 -12.46 10.57
N LEU A 95 -24.75 -11.51 9.74
CA LEU A 95 -25.11 -11.39 8.33
C LEU A 95 -24.33 -12.42 7.49
N LYS A 96 -24.95 -13.57 7.24
CA LYS A 96 -24.35 -14.72 6.53
C LYS A 96 -24.95 -14.99 5.14
N VAL A 97 -26.08 -14.37 4.83
CA VAL A 97 -26.76 -14.55 3.55
C VAL A 97 -26.04 -13.74 2.48
N PRO A 98 -25.62 -14.33 1.34
CA PRO A 98 -25.03 -13.57 0.25
C PRO A 98 -26.03 -12.59 -0.38
N GLY A 99 -25.60 -11.36 -0.64
CA GLY A 99 -26.46 -10.28 -1.11
C GLY A 99 -25.74 -8.93 -1.14
N HIS A 100 -26.48 -7.87 -1.44
CA HIS A 100 -26.02 -6.49 -1.39
C HIS A 100 -26.79 -5.72 -0.33
N TYR A 101 -26.08 -4.96 0.49
CA TYR A 101 -26.56 -4.41 1.76
C TYR A 101 -26.04 -2.99 2.02
N ARG A 102 -26.69 -2.28 2.94
CA ARG A 102 -26.14 -1.09 3.60
C ARG A 102 -26.51 -1.09 5.08
N VAL A 103 -25.70 -0.45 5.91
CA VAL A 103 -26.01 -0.17 7.31
C VAL A 103 -26.75 1.17 7.38
N GLU A 104 -27.76 1.25 8.23
CA GLU A 104 -28.54 2.45 8.53
C GLU A 104 -28.57 2.69 10.04
N VAL A 105 -28.25 3.92 10.45
CA VAL A 105 -28.56 4.46 11.78
C VAL A 105 -29.47 5.69 11.59
N PRO A 106 -30.15 6.19 12.64
CA PRO A 106 -31.11 7.29 12.48
C PRO A 106 -30.50 8.56 11.86
N GLY A 107 -30.82 8.82 10.58
CA GLY A 107 -30.39 9.99 9.83
C GLY A 107 -29.23 9.78 8.85
N VAL A 108 -28.53 8.64 8.88
CA VAL A 108 -27.40 8.36 7.97
C VAL A 108 -27.28 6.88 7.62
N ALA A 109 -26.89 6.62 6.37
CA ALA A 109 -26.63 5.29 5.84
C ALA A 109 -25.18 5.15 5.34
N SER A 110 -24.65 3.94 5.36
CA SER A 110 -23.33 3.62 4.79
C SER A 110 -23.37 3.60 3.26
N ALA A 111 -22.17 3.57 2.65
CA ALA A 111 -21.99 3.02 1.31
C ALA A 111 -22.57 1.59 1.22
N GLY A 112 -22.95 1.18 0.00
CA GLY A 112 -23.40 -0.17 -0.27
C GLY A 112 -22.24 -1.16 -0.31
N PHE A 113 -22.41 -2.34 0.30
CA PHE A 113 -21.41 -3.41 0.34
C PHE A 113 -22.02 -4.78 0.06
N ASP A 114 -21.18 -5.71 -0.40
CA ASP A 114 -21.59 -7.08 -0.68
C ASP A 114 -21.29 -8.03 0.49
N VAL A 115 -22.13 -9.06 0.64
CA VAL A 115 -21.74 -10.30 1.31
C VAL A 115 -21.73 -11.42 0.28
N ARG A 116 -20.63 -12.18 0.23
CA ARG A 116 -20.44 -13.31 -0.70
C ARG A 116 -20.22 -14.61 0.08
N ALA A 117 -20.24 -15.76 -0.59
CA ALA A 117 -20.07 -17.05 0.09
C ALA A 117 -18.69 -17.18 0.78
N SER A 118 -17.66 -16.65 0.13
CA SER A 118 -16.32 -16.37 0.66
C SER A 118 -15.83 -15.03 0.11
N SER A 119 -14.83 -14.45 0.77
CA SER A 119 -14.16 -13.20 0.35
C SER A 119 -13.29 -13.39 -0.90
N ASP A 120 -12.89 -14.62 -1.26
CA ASP A 120 -11.97 -14.93 -2.38
C ASP A 120 -12.31 -14.21 -3.69
N ARG A 121 -13.60 -14.13 -4.06
CA ARG A 121 -14.05 -13.48 -5.30
C ARG A 121 -14.05 -11.96 -5.22
N LEU A 122 -14.23 -11.40 -4.02
CA LEU A 122 -14.12 -9.97 -3.79
C LEU A 122 -12.65 -9.57 -3.88
N GLN A 123 -11.79 -10.25 -3.10
CA GLN A 123 -10.34 -10.04 -3.10
C GLN A 123 -9.73 -10.22 -4.50
N ALA A 124 -10.08 -11.28 -5.23
CA ALA A 124 -9.65 -11.45 -6.62
C ALA A 124 -10.09 -10.28 -7.52
N GLY A 125 -11.34 -9.82 -7.43
CA GLY A 125 -11.84 -8.69 -8.22
C GLY A 125 -11.25 -7.32 -7.82
N ALA A 126 -10.71 -7.19 -6.61
CA ALA A 126 -9.90 -6.03 -6.21
C ALA A 126 -8.46 -6.17 -6.74
N LYS A 127 -7.82 -7.33 -6.54
CA LYS A 127 -6.48 -7.65 -7.04
C LYS A 127 -6.36 -7.46 -8.56
N ASP A 128 -7.35 -7.93 -9.33
CA ASP A 128 -7.39 -7.77 -10.79
C ASP A 128 -7.40 -6.29 -11.21
N LYS A 129 -7.94 -5.38 -10.38
CA LYS A 129 -7.81 -3.93 -10.58
C LYS A 129 -6.43 -3.44 -10.19
N VAL A 130 -5.88 -3.84 -9.05
CA VAL A 130 -4.52 -3.41 -8.65
C VAL A 130 -3.47 -3.83 -9.69
N VAL A 131 -3.62 -5.00 -10.31
CA VAL A 131 -2.80 -5.43 -11.46
C VAL A 131 -2.97 -4.52 -12.69
N GLN A 132 -4.14 -3.91 -12.89
CA GLN A 132 -4.37 -2.92 -13.96
C GLN A 132 -3.57 -1.63 -13.75
N PHE A 133 -3.30 -1.22 -12.50
CA PHE A 133 -2.49 -0.04 -12.21
C PHE A 133 -1.04 -0.20 -12.70
N PHE A 134 -0.42 -1.38 -12.51
CA PHE A 134 0.90 -1.68 -13.10
C PHE A 134 0.91 -1.48 -14.63
N THR A 135 -0.18 -1.79 -15.34
CA THR A 135 -0.28 -1.50 -16.79
C THR A 135 -0.26 0.01 -17.08
N ALA A 136 -0.85 0.84 -16.23
CA ALA A 136 -0.83 2.31 -16.36
C ALA A 136 0.56 2.90 -16.08
N GLN A 137 1.30 2.34 -15.10
CA GLN A 137 2.67 2.74 -14.79
C GLN A 137 3.71 2.35 -15.85
N ARG A 138 3.39 1.49 -16.83
CA ARG A 138 4.42 0.97 -17.75
C ARG A 138 5.03 2.05 -18.63
N ASP A 139 6.33 2.26 -18.47
CA ASP A 139 7.12 3.11 -19.35
C ASP A 139 7.33 2.44 -20.72
N ASN A 140 6.46 2.80 -21.67
CA ASN A 140 6.52 2.33 -23.05
C ASN A 140 6.87 3.45 -24.05
N VAL A 141 7.16 4.66 -23.58
CA VAL A 141 7.23 5.85 -24.44
C VAL A 141 8.62 6.48 -24.51
N HIS A 142 9.40 6.45 -23.43
CA HIS A 142 10.77 6.95 -23.43
C HIS A 142 11.67 6.02 -24.24
N ARG A 143 12.00 6.39 -25.49
CA ARG A 143 12.88 5.63 -26.38
C ARG A 143 14.34 6.06 -26.23
N ASN A 144 14.59 7.29 -25.79
CA ASN A 144 15.95 7.77 -25.50
C ASN A 144 16.64 6.96 -24.38
N ASP A 145 15.86 6.38 -23.46
CA ASP A 145 16.28 5.39 -22.46
C ASP A 145 17.11 4.21 -23.03
N SER A 146 16.93 3.87 -24.31
CA SER A 146 17.70 2.79 -24.97
C SER A 146 19.18 3.12 -25.15
N LYS A 147 19.56 4.38 -24.91
CA LYS A 147 20.92 4.91 -24.99
C LYS A 147 21.25 5.85 -23.82
N ALA A 148 20.59 5.65 -22.69
CA ALA A 148 20.71 6.52 -21.53
C ALA A 148 22.17 6.67 -21.07
N LEU A 149 22.51 7.84 -20.56
CA LEU A 149 23.86 8.16 -20.11
C LEU A 149 23.96 7.95 -18.59
N VAL A 150 25.11 7.42 -18.16
CA VAL A 150 25.35 7.13 -16.74
C VAL A 150 26.07 8.31 -16.10
N TYR A 151 25.56 8.77 -14.95
CA TYR A 151 26.04 9.93 -14.20
C TYR A 151 26.56 9.52 -12.82
N GLU A 152 27.41 10.37 -12.24
CA GLU A 152 27.76 10.30 -10.83
C GLU A 152 26.54 10.67 -9.97
N ILE A 153 26.43 10.08 -8.77
CA ILE A 153 25.38 10.48 -7.82
C ILE A 153 25.58 11.96 -7.49
N PRO A 154 24.56 12.82 -7.65
CA PRO A 154 24.69 14.25 -7.37
C PRO A 154 24.82 14.51 -5.87
N GLU A 155 25.35 15.69 -5.54
CA GLU A 155 25.16 16.29 -4.22
C GLU A 155 23.77 16.97 -4.22
N PHE A 156 23.08 16.94 -3.08
CA PHE A 156 21.78 17.58 -2.87
C PHE A 156 21.95 18.82 -1.98
N VAL A 157 21.07 19.81 -2.14
CA VAL A 157 21.16 21.10 -1.42
C VAL A 157 21.08 20.90 0.10
N ASP A 158 20.23 19.98 0.54
CA ASP A 158 20.16 19.45 1.90
C ASP A 158 19.71 17.96 1.86
N PRO A 159 19.70 17.22 2.99
CA PRO A 159 19.39 15.79 3.00
C PRO A 159 17.95 15.41 2.64
N ASP A 160 17.00 16.32 2.83
CA ASP A 160 15.55 16.08 2.69
C ASP A 160 14.99 16.69 1.39
N SER A 161 15.81 17.48 0.67
CA SER A 161 15.53 18.02 -0.66
C SER A 161 16.00 17.10 -1.80
N ASP A 162 15.24 17.09 -2.89
CA ASP A 162 15.62 16.49 -4.17
C ASP A 162 16.30 17.47 -5.13
N GLN A 163 16.40 18.76 -4.76
CA GLN A 163 17.16 19.76 -5.51
C GLN A 163 18.65 19.44 -5.46
N THR A 164 19.25 19.37 -6.64
CA THR A 164 20.65 18.98 -6.83
C THR A 164 21.59 20.18 -6.87
N VAL A 165 22.87 19.97 -6.52
CA VAL A 165 23.91 21.01 -6.58
C VAL A 165 24.63 20.97 -7.92
N GLY A 166 24.49 22.02 -8.71
CA GLY A 166 25.19 22.20 -9.99
C GLY A 166 24.84 21.19 -11.09
N GLU A 167 25.78 20.95 -12.01
CA GLU A 167 25.57 20.12 -13.20
C GLU A 167 25.84 18.62 -12.96
N LEU A 168 24.97 17.75 -13.50
CA LEU A 168 25.19 16.31 -13.45
C LEU A 168 26.45 15.88 -14.22
N LYS A 169 27.39 15.27 -13.50
CA LYS A 169 28.67 14.80 -14.05
C LYS A 169 28.54 13.43 -14.70
N ARG A 170 28.56 13.39 -16.05
CA ARG A 170 28.56 12.14 -16.83
C ARG A 170 29.81 11.30 -16.55
N ILE A 171 29.62 10.00 -16.32
CA ILE A 171 30.68 9.01 -16.08
C ILE A 171 30.65 7.80 -17.02
N GLY A 172 29.61 7.63 -17.84
CA GLY A 172 29.48 6.46 -18.72
C GLY A 172 28.33 6.51 -19.74
N GLY A 173 27.78 5.34 -20.02
CA GLY A 173 26.76 5.11 -21.06
C GLY A 173 27.33 5.03 -22.49
N PRO A 174 26.52 4.60 -23.47
CA PRO A 174 25.09 4.32 -23.35
C PRO A 174 24.78 3.01 -22.62
N VAL A 175 23.63 2.96 -21.96
CA VAL A 175 22.96 1.76 -21.43
C VAL A 175 21.51 1.73 -21.93
N ASP A 176 20.89 0.56 -21.98
CA ASP A 176 19.44 0.42 -22.25
C ASP A 176 18.71 0.22 -20.91
N VAL A 177 17.87 1.18 -20.53
CA VAL A 177 17.01 1.11 -19.34
C VAL A 177 15.51 1.25 -19.68
N THR A 178 15.14 0.98 -20.95
CA THR A 178 13.75 1.07 -21.43
C THR A 178 12.83 0.06 -20.75
N GLY A 179 11.54 0.41 -20.61
CA GLY A 179 10.57 -0.42 -19.90
C GLY A 179 10.58 -0.16 -18.40
N GLY A 180 10.07 -1.13 -17.64
CA GLY A 180 9.79 -0.98 -16.22
C GLY A 180 8.49 -0.23 -15.96
N TRP A 181 8.31 0.17 -14.72
CA TRP A 181 7.21 1.02 -14.26
C TRP A 181 7.75 2.37 -13.83
N TYR A 182 6.94 3.42 -13.99
CA TYR A 182 7.08 4.63 -13.20
C TYR A 182 6.74 4.29 -11.75
N ASP A 183 7.53 4.83 -10.83
CA ASP A 183 7.47 4.48 -9.42
C ASP A 183 6.13 4.91 -8.80
N ALA A 184 5.76 6.18 -9.00
CA ALA A 184 4.61 6.80 -8.37
C ALA A 184 3.82 7.74 -9.30
N GLY A 185 3.56 8.97 -8.87
CA GLY A 185 2.87 10.01 -9.65
C GLY A 185 3.71 10.64 -10.76
N ASP A 186 5.03 10.49 -10.63
CA ASP A 186 6.11 10.96 -11.50
C ASP A 186 6.42 10.02 -12.68
N TYR A 187 7.55 10.26 -13.37
CA TYR A 187 8.16 9.32 -14.31
C TYR A 187 9.56 8.82 -13.89
N LEU A 188 9.87 8.80 -12.60
CA LEU A 188 11.10 8.17 -12.10
C LEU A 188 10.93 6.64 -12.05
N LYS A 189 12.06 5.93 -12.04
CA LYS A 189 12.08 4.45 -11.96
C LYS A 189 13.23 4.00 -11.07
N PHE A 190 12.93 3.28 -9.99
CA PHE A 190 13.94 2.88 -9.00
C PHE A 190 14.05 1.36 -8.88
N THR A 191 15.29 0.86 -8.82
CA THR A 191 15.56 -0.58 -8.72
C THR A 191 15.27 -1.14 -7.32
N HIS A 192 15.36 -0.32 -6.28
CA HIS A 192 15.03 -0.71 -4.91
C HIS A 192 13.54 -1.07 -4.76
N ILE A 193 12.68 -0.18 -5.25
CA ILE A 193 11.21 -0.29 -5.19
C ILE A 193 10.73 -1.36 -6.17
N ALA A 194 11.14 -1.32 -7.43
CA ALA A 194 10.79 -2.37 -8.40
C ALA A 194 11.22 -3.79 -7.96
N ALA A 195 12.32 -3.95 -7.22
CA ALA A 195 12.74 -5.25 -6.67
C ALA A 195 11.85 -5.74 -5.52
N TYR A 196 11.28 -4.83 -4.72
CA TYR A 196 10.24 -5.15 -3.74
C TYR A 196 8.97 -5.60 -4.45
N SER A 197 8.50 -4.78 -5.39
CA SER A 197 7.27 -5.00 -6.16
C SER A 197 7.32 -6.33 -6.91
N GLU A 198 8.43 -6.62 -7.59
CA GLU A 198 8.69 -7.91 -8.24
C GLU A 198 8.72 -9.08 -7.27
N SER A 199 9.34 -8.96 -6.10
CA SER A 199 9.36 -10.03 -5.10
C SER A 199 7.94 -10.41 -4.67
N LEU A 200 7.06 -9.44 -4.45
CA LEU A 200 5.66 -9.68 -4.10
C LEU A 200 4.82 -10.20 -5.27
N LEU A 201 5.03 -9.71 -6.49
CA LEU A 201 4.35 -10.22 -7.69
C LEU A 201 4.73 -11.68 -7.97
N TRP A 202 6.01 -12.05 -7.92
CA TRP A 202 6.43 -13.44 -8.12
C TRP A 202 6.02 -14.35 -6.96
N ALA A 203 6.06 -13.88 -5.70
CA ALA A 203 5.51 -14.62 -4.57
C ALA A 203 3.99 -14.87 -4.74
N SER A 204 3.25 -13.87 -5.25
CA SER A 204 1.83 -14.01 -5.58
C SER A 204 1.59 -15.13 -6.60
N VAL A 205 2.34 -15.14 -7.71
CA VAL A 205 2.20 -16.20 -8.74
C VAL A 205 2.62 -17.57 -8.20
N ARG A 206 3.67 -17.64 -7.37
CA ARG A 206 4.16 -18.87 -6.74
C ARG A 206 3.11 -19.50 -5.83
N ASP A 207 2.40 -18.69 -5.06
CA ASP A 207 1.48 -19.16 -4.04
C ASP A 207 0.05 -19.36 -4.59
N LYS A 208 -0.34 -18.60 -5.63
CA LYS A 208 -1.63 -18.74 -6.34
C LYS A 208 -1.48 -18.32 -7.81
N PRO A 209 -1.17 -19.27 -8.72
CA PRO A 209 -0.87 -18.97 -10.12
C PRO A 209 -1.96 -18.17 -10.84
N ASP A 210 -1.59 -16.98 -11.32
CA ASP A 210 -2.45 -16.06 -12.05
C ASP A 210 -1.74 -15.54 -13.30
N LYS A 211 -2.45 -15.44 -14.43
CA LYS A 211 -1.88 -15.04 -15.71
C LYS A 211 -1.66 -13.52 -15.84
N ALA A 212 -2.48 -12.71 -15.21
CA ALA A 212 -2.34 -11.25 -15.24
C ALA A 212 -1.18 -10.84 -14.34
N VAL A 213 -1.12 -11.37 -13.12
CA VAL A 213 0.01 -11.14 -12.19
C VAL A 213 1.33 -11.63 -12.82
N LEU A 214 1.35 -12.81 -13.47
CA LEU A 214 2.54 -13.31 -14.17
C LEU A 214 2.93 -12.47 -15.40
N ALA A 215 1.99 -11.74 -16.03
CA ALA A 215 2.32 -10.87 -17.15
C ALA A 215 3.02 -9.59 -16.65
N GLU A 216 2.54 -9.00 -15.56
CA GLU A 216 3.22 -7.86 -14.91
C GLU A 216 4.56 -8.28 -14.29
N ALA A 217 4.62 -9.39 -13.56
CA ALA A 217 5.86 -9.92 -12.98
C ALA A 217 6.95 -10.23 -14.02
N ARG A 218 6.59 -10.46 -15.30
CA ARG A 218 7.58 -10.57 -16.38
C ARG A 218 8.04 -9.21 -16.88
N HIS A 219 7.14 -8.22 -16.94
CA HIS A 219 7.46 -6.86 -17.39
C HIS A 219 8.44 -6.18 -16.44
N GLY A 220 8.25 -6.28 -15.11
CA GLY A 220 9.19 -5.75 -14.13
C GLY A 220 10.53 -6.49 -14.13
N LEU A 221 10.51 -7.83 -14.17
CA LEU A 221 11.76 -8.62 -14.22
C LEU A 221 12.59 -8.36 -15.49
N ASP A 222 11.94 -8.18 -16.63
CA ASP A 222 12.60 -7.84 -17.90
C ASP A 222 13.27 -6.44 -17.84
N TRP A 223 12.82 -5.55 -16.94
CA TRP A 223 13.49 -4.29 -16.64
C TRP A 223 14.63 -4.48 -15.63
N LEU A 224 14.42 -5.23 -14.54
CA LEU A 224 15.48 -5.53 -13.56
C LEU A 224 16.70 -6.25 -14.21
N ASP A 225 16.49 -7.08 -15.23
CA ASP A 225 17.59 -7.75 -15.97
C ASP A 225 18.45 -6.73 -16.76
N LYS A 226 17.87 -5.61 -17.20
CA LYS A 226 18.60 -4.48 -17.79
C LYS A 226 19.35 -3.65 -16.75
N MET A 227 18.77 -3.49 -15.56
CA MET A 227 19.40 -2.75 -14.46
C MET A 227 20.64 -3.47 -13.90
N TRP A 228 20.84 -4.75 -14.23
CA TRP A 228 22.02 -5.54 -13.84
C TRP A 228 22.93 -5.93 -15.01
N ASP A 229 24.05 -5.21 -15.20
CA ASP A 229 25.11 -5.63 -16.12
C ASP A 229 25.91 -6.81 -15.53
N GLN A 230 25.55 -8.03 -15.92
CA GLN A 230 26.22 -9.27 -15.52
C GLN A 230 27.72 -9.33 -15.86
N LYS A 231 28.18 -8.60 -16.88
CA LYS A 231 29.58 -8.63 -17.35
C LYS A 231 30.45 -7.70 -16.51
N THR A 232 29.99 -6.48 -16.25
CA THR A 232 30.74 -5.51 -15.43
C THR A 232 30.41 -5.60 -13.94
N ARG A 233 29.37 -6.35 -13.58
CA ARG A 233 28.78 -6.42 -12.24
C ARG A 233 28.40 -5.03 -11.74
N THR A 234 27.62 -4.32 -12.55
CA THR A 234 27.11 -2.98 -12.24
C THR A 234 25.60 -3.08 -12.05
N LEU A 235 25.13 -2.64 -10.88
CA LEU A 235 23.70 -2.41 -10.64
C LEU A 235 23.43 -0.92 -10.87
N TYR A 236 22.52 -0.62 -11.79
CA TYR A 236 21.88 0.68 -11.91
C TYR A 236 20.75 0.76 -10.89
N ILE A 237 20.47 1.95 -10.35
CA ILE A 237 19.52 2.12 -9.22
C ILE A 237 18.35 3.03 -9.52
N GLN A 238 18.51 3.98 -10.44
CA GLN A 238 17.53 5.02 -10.71
C GLN A 238 17.66 5.53 -12.15
N VAL A 239 16.52 5.86 -12.74
CA VAL A 239 16.38 6.54 -14.03
C VAL A 239 15.59 7.82 -13.81
N GLY A 240 16.15 8.98 -14.16
CA GLY A 240 15.54 10.30 -13.93
C GLY A 240 16.02 10.99 -12.64
N VAL A 241 15.63 12.26 -12.46
CA VAL A 241 15.85 13.09 -11.27
C VAL A 241 14.56 13.81 -10.89
N GLY A 242 14.30 13.96 -9.58
CA GLY A 242 13.09 14.59 -9.03
C GLY A 242 13.02 16.07 -9.40
N ALA A 243 13.74 16.94 -8.68
CA ALA A 243 13.84 18.35 -9.04
C ALA A 243 15.06 18.68 -9.92
N GLY A 244 15.10 19.92 -10.39
CA GLY A 244 16.25 20.55 -11.03
C GLY A 244 17.46 20.77 -10.12
N ASN A 245 18.24 21.80 -10.43
CA ASN A 245 19.41 22.19 -9.64
C ASN A 245 19.33 23.60 -9.04
N ASP A 246 20.17 23.85 -8.04
CA ASP A 246 20.37 25.12 -7.32
C ASP A 246 20.78 26.31 -8.20
N THR A 247 21.14 26.06 -9.45
CA THR A 247 21.58 27.04 -10.44
C THR A 247 20.62 27.19 -11.63
N GLU A 248 19.44 26.56 -11.55
CA GLU A 248 18.34 26.66 -12.52
C GLU A 248 18.76 26.34 -13.98
N THR A 249 19.79 25.50 -14.16
CA THR A 249 20.29 25.12 -15.49
C THR A 249 19.55 23.92 -16.08
N TYR A 250 18.81 23.15 -15.27
CA TYR A 250 17.87 22.12 -15.70
C TYR A 250 16.71 21.97 -14.74
N ILE A 251 15.67 21.28 -15.22
CA ILE A 251 14.51 20.83 -14.45
C ILE A 251 14.44 19.29 -14.43
N GLY A 252 13.83 18.75 -13.38
CA GLY A 252 13.51 17.34 -13.18
C GLY A 252 12.01 17.06 -13.28
N ASP A 253 11.62 15.82 -12.98
CA ASP A 253 10.25 15.33 -13.16
C ASP A 253 9.21 16.03 -12.27
N HIS A 254 9.62 16.51 -11.10
CA HIS A 254 8.76 17.15 -10.10
C HIS A 254 8.51 18.64 -10.40
N ASP A 255 9.27 19.25 -11.31
CA ASP A 255 9.15 20.69 -11.59
C ASP A 255 7.95 21.03 -12.52
N ILE A 256 7.49 20.07 -13.35
CA ILE A 256 6.41 20.28 -14.34
C ILE A 256 5.54 19.04 -14.61
N TRP A 257 4.24 19.25 -14.81
CA TRP A 257 3.26 18.21 -15.18
C TRP A 257 3.18 18.07 -16.70
N ARG A 258 3.39 16.86 -17.21
CA ARG A 258 3.33 16.58 -18.66
C ARG A 258 2.81 15.17 -18.94
N LEU A 259 2.63 14.82 -20.22
CA LEU A 259 2.42 13.43 -20.63
C LEU A 259 3.77 12.86 -21.09
N PRO A 260 4.15 11.63 -20.69
CA PRO A 260 5.52 11.13 -20.89
C PRO A 260 5.86 10.90 -22.37
N GLY A 261 4.85 10.93 -23.25
CA GLY A 261 5.04 10.88 -24.70
C GLY A 261 5.60 12.16 -25.34
N VAL A 262 5.79 13.25 -24.59
CA VAL A 262 6.43 14.48 -25.10
C VAL A 262 7.93 14.53 -24.83
N ASP A 263 8.41 13.84 -23.78
CA ASP A 263 9.75 13.96 -23.22
C ASP A 263 10.86 13.78 -24.25
N ASP A 264 10.81 12.69 -25.03
CA ASP A 264 11.76 12.39 -26.11
C ASP A 264 11.85 13.48 -27.20
N HIS A 265 10.89 14.42 -27.24
CA HIS A 265 10.73 15.48 -28.24
C HIS A 265 10.91 16.90 -27.69
N LEU A 266 11.14 17.07 -26.38
CA LEU A 266 11.39 18.36 -25.74
C LEU A 266 12.61 19.06 -26.39
N THR A 267 12.65 20.39 -26.39
CA THR A 267 13.72 21.12 -27.10
C THR A 267 14.42 22.18 -26.27
N ASP A 268 13.91 22.53 -25.10
CA ASP A 268 14.64 23.43 -24.21
C ASP A 268 15.96 22.75 -23.75
N PRO A 269 17.06 23.52 -23.63
CA PRO A 269 18.26 23.08 -22.93
C PRO A 269 18.02 22.68 -21.46
N SER A 270 17.07 23.31 -20.75
CA SER A 270 16.75 22.98 -19.34
C SER A 270 16.09 21.60 -19.21
N GLU A 271 15.16 21.28 -20.11
CA GLU A 271 14.43 20.00 -20.23
C GLU A 271 15.31 18.80 -20.64
N ARG A 272 16.64 18.97 -20.79
CA ARG A 272 17.52 17.95 -21.37
C ARG A 272 17.50 16.62 -20.63
N PHE A 273 17.26 16.63 -19.32
CA PHE A 273 17.21 15.45 -18.45
C PHE A 273 15.81 14.85 -18.34
N LEU A 274 14.75 15.56 -18.73
CA LEU A 274 13.47 14.94 -19.05
C LEU A 274 13.60 14.15 -20.36
N ARG A 275 14.14 14.81 -21.41
CA ARG A 275 14.36 14.20 -22.73
C ARG A 275 15.35 13.03 -22.74
N ASN A 276 16.40 13.08 -21.92
CA ASN A 276 17.46 12.07 -21.86
C ASN A 276 17.74 11.76 -20.39
N ARG A 277 16.85 10.97 -19.77
CA ARG A 277 16.89 10.70 -18.34
C ARG A 277 18.26 10.15 -17.89
N PRO A 278 18.88 10.75 -16.85
CA PRO A 278 20.14 10.29 -16.31
C PRO A 278 19.96 8.93 -15.62
N VAL A 279 21.00 8.09 -15.66
CA VAL A 279 21.03 6.80 -14.95
C VAL A 279 22.13 6.79 -13.91
N PHE A 280 21.81 6.32 -12.71
CA PHE A 280 22.74 6.25 -11.59
C PHE A 280 23.08 4.79 -11.22
N ARG A 281 24.24 4.57 -10.61
CA ARG A 281 24.77 3.23 -10.27
C ARG A 281 24.93 3.08 -8.75
N ALA A 282 24.61 1.90 -8.22
CA ALA A 282 24.74 1.58 -6.79
C ALA A 282 26.19 1.69 -6.27
N ALA A 283 27.15 1.35 -7.13
CA ALA A 283 28.57 1.38 -6.83
C ALA A 283 29.39 1.46 -8.13
N ALA A 284 30.71 1.65 -8.02
CA ALA A 284 31.59 1.46 -9.17
C ALA A 284 31.58 -0.01 -9.66
N PRO A 285 31.77 -0.28 -10.98
CA PRO A 285 31.68 -1.63 -11.54
C PRO A 285 32.48 -2.69 -10.78
N GLY A 286 31.84 -3.81 -10.47
CA GLY A 286 32.46 -4.92 -9.74
C GLY A 286 32.77 -4.66 -8.27
N LYS A 287 32.35 -3.53 -7.69
CA LYS A 287 32.44 -3.28 -6.25
C LYS A 287 31.20 -3.81 -5.52
N PRO A 288 31.32 -4.10 -4.21
CA PRO A 288 30.17 -4.40 -3.38
C PRO A 288 29.12 -3.29 -3.41
N ILE A 289 27.85 -3.66 -3.42
CA ILE A 289 26.68 -2.77 -3.42
C ILE A 289 26.01 -2.80 -2.04
N SER A 290 25.07 -1.88 -1.80
CA SER A 290 24.27 -1.85 -0.56
C SER A 290 23.55 -3.21 -0.34
N PRO A 291 23.53 -3.74 0.91
CA PRO A 291 23.06 -5.10 1.16
C PRO A 291 21.56 -5.29 0.89
N ASN A 292 20.74 -4.28 1.16
CA ASN A 292 19.31 -4.24 0.81
C ASN A 292 19.08 -4.50 -0.70
N LEU A 293 19.73 -3.70 -1.56
CA LEU A 293 19.70 -3.89 -3.02
C LEU A 293 20.17 -5.29 -3.45
N ALA A 294 21.22 -5.81 -2.81
CA ALA A 294 21.76 -7.14 -3.13
C ALA A 294 20.82 -8.28 -2.75
N GLY A 295 20.15 -8.18 -1.59
CA GLY A 295 19.21 -9.17 -1.10
C GLY A 295 17.90 -9.17 -1.90
N ARG A 296 17.27 -8.00 -1.98
CA ARG A 296 15.96 -7.80 -2.63
C ARG A 296 15.96 -8.08 -4.12
N THR A 297 16.93 -7.52 -4.85
CA THR A 297 17.04 -7.76 -6.30
C THR A 297 17.34 -9.24 -6.57
N ALA A 298 18.14 -9.90 -5.74
CA ALA A 298 18.35 -11.34 -5.85
C ALA A 298 17.08 -12.15 -5.52
N ALA A 299 16.27 -11.72 -4.55
CA ALA A 299 15.00 -12.37 -4.22
C ALA A 299 14.03 -12.39 -5.40
N ALA A 300 13.83 -11.26 -6.09
CA ALA A 300 12.98 -11.17 -7.29
C ALA A 300 13.36 -12.21 -8.36
N PHE A 301 14.65 -12.26 -8.74
CA PHE A 301 15.15 -13.27 -9.69
C PHE A 301 15.04 -14.70 -9.16
N ALA A 302 15.25 -14.94 -7.87
CA ALA A 302 15.17 -16.28 -7.29
C ALA A 302 13.71 -16.77 -7.17
N LEU A 303 12.75 -15.88 -6.90
CA LEU A 303 11.31 -16.16 -6.96
C LEU A 303 10.88 -16.49 -8.40
N ALA A 304 11.32 -15.71 -9.39
CA ALA A 304 11.12 -16.05 -10.80
C ALA A 304 11.69 -17.44 -11.15
N ALA A 305 12.89 -17.77 -10.65
CA ALA A 305 13.49 -19.09 -10.80
C ALA A 305 12.69 -20.24 -10.14
N GLN A 306 11.81 -19.96 -9.18
CA GLN A 306 10.90 -20.94 -8.60
C GLN A 306 9.63 -21.17 -9.42
N VAL A 307 9.16 -20.16 -10.15
CA VAL A 307 7.91 -20.21 -10.92
C VAL A 307 8.17 -20.64 -12.37
N GLU A 308 9.22 -20.11 -12.99
CA GLU A 308 9.49 -20.21 -14.43
C GLU A 308 9.46 -21.68 -14.91
N PRO A 309 8.51 -22.09 -15.80
CA PRO A 309 8.39 -23.46 -16.28
C PRO A 309 9.59 -23.93 -17.13
N ASN A 310 10.26 -23.04 -17.87
CA ASN A 310 11.45 -23.39 -18.63
C ASN A 310 12.66 -23.53 -17.70
N ARG A 311 13.21 -24.76 -17.59
CA ARG A 311 14.38 -25.04 -16.73
C ARG A 311 15.67 -24.35 -17.16
N ALA A 312 15.78 -23.87 -18.41
CA ALA A 312 16.93 -23.07 -18.84
C ALA A 312 16.80 -21.63 -18.34
N ASP A 313 15.63 -21.01 -18.52
CA ASP A 313 15.34 -19.65 -18.06
C ASP A 313 15.38 -19.57 -16.53
N ALA A 314 14.75 -20.53 -15.84
CA ALA A 314 14.81 -20.64 -14.38
C ALA A 314 16.25 -20.75 -13.85
N ARG A 315 17.17 -21.41 -14.58
CA ARG A 315 18.59 -21.44 -14.21
C ARG A 315 19.29 -20.11 -14.48
N ARG A 316 18.99 -19.41 -15.58
CA ARG A 316 19.50 -18.05 -15.82
C ARG A 316 19.12 -17.13 -14.66
N HIS A 317 17.84 -17.10 -14.28
CA HIS A 317 17.37 -16.29 -13.15
C HIS A 317 18.07 -16.68 -11.83
N LEU A 318 18.28 -17.98 -11.55
CA LEU A 318 19.05 -18.42 -10.38
C LEU A 318 20.51 -17.93 -10.40
N GLU A 319 21.21 -17.99 -11.54
CA GLU A 319 22.58 -17.46 -11.63
C GLU A 319 22.62 -15.94 -11.51
N THR A 320 21.66 -15.22 -12.10
CA THR A 320 21.53 -13.75 -11.95
C THR A 320 21.36 -13.37 -10.48
N ALA A 321 20.40 -14.01 -9.79
CA ALA A 321 20.19 -13.84 -8.35
C ALA A 321 21.47 -14.12 -7.54
N ALA A 322 22.14 -15.24 -7.82
CA ALA A 322 23.37 -15.64 -7.15
C ALA A 322 24.52 -14.64 -7.36
N GLN A 323 24.61 -14.05 -8.55
CA GLN A 323 25.63 -13.07 -8.89
C GLN A 323 25.41 -11.73 -8.17
N ILE A 324 24.16 -11.28 -8.08
CA ILE A 324 23.76 -10.04 -7.39
C ILE A 324 23.94 -10.20 -5.87
N PHE A 325 23.42 -11.29 -5.29
CA PHE A 325 23.54 -11.57 -3.86
C PHE A 325 25.01 -11.62 -3.38
N ALA A 326 25.90 -12.16 -4.22
CA ALA A 326 27.33 -12.22 -3.93
C ALA A 326 28.05 -10.85 -3.91
N GLN A 327 27.38 -9.77 -4.33
CA GLN A 327 27.92 -8.40 -4.28
C GLN A 327 27.50 -7.64 -3.00
N ALA A 328 26.74 -8.25 -2.09
CA ALA A 328 26.32 -7.59 -0.85
C ALA A 328 27.51 -7.07 -0.01
N LYS A 329 27.53 -5.77 0.27
CA LYS A 329 28.44 -5.17 1.27
C LYS A 329 27.90 -5.43 2.66
N THR A 330 28.46 -6.41 3.36
CA THR A 330 27.98 -6.86 4.69
C THR A 330 28.84 -6.40 5.86
N THR A 331 29.90 -5.64 5.61
CA THR A 331 30.80 -5.07 6.63
C THR A 331 30.96 -3.57 6.45
N ASN A 332 31.03 -2.84 7.57
CA ASN A 332 31.07 -1.37 7.60
C ASN A 332 29.94 -0.76 6.73
N VAL A 333 28.73 -1.29 6.87
CA VAL A 333 27.51 -0.76 6.26
C VAL A 333 27.26 0.62 6.87
N GLY A 334 27.06 1.61 6.00
CA GLY A 334 26.72 2.98 6.41
C GLY A 334 25.25 3.24 6.14
N GLN A 335 24.91 4.45 5.71
CA GLN A 335 23.64 4.70 5.03
C GLN A 335 23.46 3.72 3.86
N LEU A 336 22.24 3.21 3.71
CA LEU A 336 21.88 2.32 2.61
C LEU A 336 21.74 3.11 1.30
N VAL A 337 21.80 2.41 0.18
CA VAL A 337 21.45 2.97 -1.13
C VAL A 337 20.08 2.44 -1.50
N THR A 338 19.14 3.34 -1.74
CA THR A 338 17.73 3.07 -2.07
C THR A 338 17.36 3.87 -3.32
N SER A 339 17.18 5.17 -3.14
CA SER A 339 16.84 6.22 -4.10
C SER A 339 17.79 7.41 -3.97
N LEU A 340 17.69 8.37 -4.90
CA LEU A 340 18.42 9.64 -4.90
C LEU A 340 17.41 10.79 -5.06
N PRO A 341 17.19 11.62 -4.01
CA PRO A 341 17.80 11.56 -2.68
C PRO A 341 17.37 10.32 -1.87
N PHE A 342 18.14 10.01 -0.83
CA PHE A 342 17.81 8.93 0.11
C PHE A 342 16.49 9.19 0.86
N ALA A 343 16.10 10.47 1.02
CA ALA A 343 14.88 10.87 1.72
C ALA A 343 13.58 10.38 1.07
N PHE A 344 13.56 10.07 -0.24
CA PHE A 344 12.38 9.47 -0.88
C PHE A 344 12.06 8.09 -0.31
N TYR A 345 13.09 7.27 -0.05
CA TYR A 345 12.95 5.91 0.46
C TYR A 345 14.01 5.63 1.53
N PRO A 346 13.83 6.14 2.77
CA PRO A 346 14.90 6.24 3.77
C PRO A 346 15.09 4.95 4.59
N GLU A 347 15.25 3.82 3.91
CA GLU A 347 15.38 2.50 4.53
C GLU A 347 16.59 2.40 5.49
N THR A 348 16.40 1.68 6.61
CA THR A 348 17.47 1.44 7.61
C THR A 348 17.73 -0.03 7.95
N ALA A 349 16.77 -0.93 7.76
CA ALA A 349 16.97 -2.38 7.85
C ALA A 349 17.59 -2.94 6.56
N TRP A 350 18.24 -4.11 6.65
CA TRP A 350 18.81 -4.79 5.46
C TRP A 350 19.12 -6.27 5.65
N ARG A 351 19.05 -6.80 6.88
CA ARG A 351 19.42 -8.21 7.13
C ARG A 351 18.28 -9.13 6.73
N ASP A 352 17.05 -8.66 6.86
CA ASP A 352 15.83 -9.19 6.27
C ASP A 352 15.90 -9.31 4.74
N ASP A 353 16.45 -8.32 4.02
CA ASP A 353 16.68 -8.44 2.58
C ASP A 353 17.64 -9.58 2.22
N LEU A 354 18.73 -9.71 2.99
CA LEU A 354 19.68 -10.80 2.78
C LEU A 354 19.13 -12.15 3.26
N GLU A 355 18.22 -12.17 4.23
CA GLU A 355 17.44 -13.35 4.57
C GLU A 355 16.53 -13.75 3.41
N LEU A 356 15.74 -12.80 2.87
CA LEU A 356 14.83 -13.02 1.75
C LEU A 356 15.61 -13.54 0.53
N GLY A 357 16.65 -12.81 0.11
CA GLY A 357 17.52 -13.20 -1.00
C GLY A 357 18.11 -14.60 -0.82
N ALA A 358 18.65 -14.92 0.36
CA ALA A 358 19.20 -16.25 0.64
C ALA A 358 18.11 -17.35 0.69
N THR A 359 16.93 -17.04 1.20
CA THR A 359 15.79 -17.96 1.31
C THR A 359 15.26 -18.34 -0.05
N GLU A 360 14.99 -17.35 -0.89
CA GLU A 360 14.47 -17.59 -2.24
C GLU A 360 15.52 -18.25 -3.14
N LEU A 361 16.81 -17.90 -2.99
CA LEU A 361 17.92 -18.64 -3.59
C LEU A 361 17.92 -20.11 -3.18
N ALA A 362 17.76 -20.42 -1.89
CA ALA A 362 17.72 -21.80 -1.40
C ALA A 362 16.52 -22.59 -1.95
N LEU A 363 15.33 -21.97 -2.03
CA LEU A 363 14.13 -22.57 -2.59
C LEU A 363 14.25 -22.82 -4.10
N ALA A 364 14.74 -21.84 -4.86
CA ALA A 364 15.01 -21.96 -6.30
C ALA A 364 16.05 -23.06 -6.59
N ALA A 365 17.16 -23.05 -5.86
CA ALA A 365 18.23 -24.04 -5.96
C ALA A 365 17.71 -25.47 -5.70
N LYS A 366 16.88 -25.64 -4.66
CA LYS A 366 16.25 -26.92 -4.31
C LYS A 366 15.31 -27.43 -5.41
N ARG A 367 14.53 -26.57 -6.05
CA ARG A 367 13.70 -26.89 -7.22
C ARG A 367 14.56 -27.30 -8.44
N LEU A 368 15.68 -26.63 -8.64
CA LEU A 368 16.52 -26.79 -9.81
C LEU A 368 17.54 -27.95 -9.70
N GLY A 369 17.78 -28.45 -8.49
CA GLY A 369 18.76 -29.49 -8.18
C GLY A 369 20.18 -28.95 -8.04
N ASP A 370 20.32 -27.67 -7.64
CA ASP A 370 21.60 -26.99 -7.54
C ASP A 370 22.30 -27.30 -6.19
N PRO A 371 23.61 -27.64 -6.19
CA PRO A 371 24.33 -28.02 -4.98
C PRO A 371 24.51 -26.88 -3.98
N ARG A 372 24.35 -25.61 -4.38
CA ARG A 372 24.48 -24.44 -3.48
C ARG A 372 23.28 -24.26 -2.53
N ALA A 373 22.17 -24.97 -2.75
CA ALA A 373 20.93 -24.84 -1.96
C ALA A 373 21.16 -24.88 -0.43
N GLY A 374 22.01 -25.79 0.05
CA GLY A 374 22.32 -25.91 1.49
C GLY A 374 23.19 -24.78 2.05
N ALA A 375 24.01 -24.14 1.21
CA ALA A 375 24.80 -22.98 1.62
C ALA A 375 23.92 -21.74 1.75
N TRP A 376 23.03 -21.50 0.78
CA TRP A 376 22.04 -20.42 0.85
C TRP A 376 21.06 -20.59 2.00
N LEU A 377 20.58 -21.81 2.27
CA LEU A 377 19.73 -22.07 3.43
C LEU A 377 20.42 -21.74 4.77
N LYS A 378 21.73 -21.98 4.87
CA LYS A 378 22.53 -21.59 6.04
C LYS A 378 22.72 -20.08 6.13
N GLN A 379 22.89 -19.39 5.00
CA GLN A 379 22.95 -17.93 4.96
C GLN A 379 21.62 -17.29 5.37
N ALA A 380 20.49 -17.83 4.92
CA ALA A 380 19.16 -17.39 5.33
C ALA A 380 18.98 -17.49 6.85
N GLY A 381 19.22 -18.66 7.45
CA GLY A 381 19.14 -18.83 8.91
C GLY A 381 20.13 -17.96 9.70
N TYR A 382 21.29 -17.61 9.12
CA TYR A 382 22.19 -16.63 9.71
C TYR A 382 21.58 -15.22 9.67
N TRP A 383 21.14 -14.76 8.49
CA TRP A 383 20.60 -13.41 8.33
C TRP A 383 19.32 -13.18 9.13
N ALA A 384 18.43 -14.18 9.21
CA ALA A 384 17.27 -14.14 10.10
C ALA A 384 17.65 -13.92 11.57
N SER A 385 18.65 -14.66 12.06
CA SER A 385 19.18 -14.47 13.42
C SER A 385 19.85 -13.11 13.61
N GLN A 386 20.41 -12.50 12.56
CA GLN A 386 20.94 -11.13 12.64
C GLN A 386 19.82 -10.08 12.62
N TYR A 387 18.77 -10.24 11.82
CA TYR A 387 17.59 -9.36 11.83
C TYR A 387 16.94 -9.38 13.23
N ILE A 388 16.63 -10.57 13.75
CA ILE A 388 16.02 -10.75 15.10
C ILE A 388 16.88 -10.16 16.22
N ALA A 389 18.20 -10.13 16.06
CA ALA A 389 19.12 -9.58 17.07
C ALA A 389 19.33 -8.04 16.99
N HIS A 390 18.92 -7.38 15.89
CA HIS A 390 19.34 -6.01 15.60
C HIS A 390 18.26 -5.06 15.05
N GLU A 391 17.22 -5.59 14.41
CA GLU A 391 16.23 -4.83 13.62
C GLU A 391 14.78 -5.20 14.02
N ALA A 392 14.53 -6.43 14.46
CA ALA A 392 13.20 -6.90 14.84
C ALA A 392 12.52 -6.04 15.92
N GLY A 393 11.23 -5.81 15.71
CA GLY A 393 10.41 -4.94 16.55
C GLY A 393 10.51 -3.45 16.22
N GLY A 394 11.34 -3.07 15.24
CA GLY A 394 11.33 -1.72 14.66
C GLY A 394 10.09 -1.48 13.78
N ASP A 395 9.79 -2.43 12.89
CA ASP A 395 8.73 -2.29 11.89
C ASP A 395 7.98 -3.61 11.60
N THR A 396 7.15 -3.64 10.56
CA THR A 396 6.32 -4.74 10.07
C THR A 396 6.24 -4.71 8.55
N LEU A 397 6.02 -5.86 7.90
CA LEU A 397 6.03 -6.03 6.44
C LEU A 397 5.58 -4.81 5.60
N ASN A 398 6.52 -4.09 5.02
CA ASN A 398 6.30 -2.99 4.08
C ASN A 398 7.50 -2.90 3.13
N LEU A 399 7.73 -1.78 2.45
CA LEU A 399 8.92 -1.58 1.61
C LEU A 399 10.23 -1.60 2.42
N TYR A 400 10.26 -1.10 3.66
CA TYR A 400 11.47 -0.96 4.46
C TYR A 400 11.78 -2.15 5.38
N ASP A 401 10.86 -3.12 5.48
CA ASP A 401 11.03 -4.37 6.22
C ASP A 401 10.33 -5.50 5.48
N VAL A 402 11.12 -6.44 4.94
CA VAL A 402 10.64 -7.62 4.19
C VAL A 402 10.67 -8.91 5.03
N SER A 403 10.98 -8.81 6.32
CA SER A 403 11.25 -9.95 7.20
C SER A 403 10.08 -10.93 7.29
N ALA A 404 8.83 -10.46 7.28
CA ALA A 404 7.68 -11.37 7.37
C ALA A 404 7.59 -12.35 6.19
N LEU A 405 7.92 -11.89 4.98
CA LEU A 405 7.98 -12.75 3.80
C LEU A 405 9.19 -13.70 3.92
N ALA A 406 10.36 -13.16 4.27
CA ALA A 406 11.59 -13.91 4.46
C ALA A 406 11.43 -15.05 5.47
N HIS A 407 10.93 -14.74 6.68
CA HIS A 407 10.65 -15.69 7.75
C HIS A 407 9.64 -16.76 7.35
N ALA A 408 8.55 -16.39 6.67
CA ALA A 408 7.52 -17.34 6.25
C ALA A 408 8.04 -18.34 5.22
N ASP A 409 8.84 -17.88 4.26
CA ASP A 409 9.45 -18.77 3.26
C ASP A 409 10.69 -19.51 3.78
N LEU A 410 11.40 -18.97 4.76
CA LEU A 410 12.45 -19.70 5.46
C LEU A 410 11.86 -20.82 6.31
N ILE A 411 10.71 -20.62 6.95
CA ILE A 411 9.93 -21.71 7.58
C ILE A 411 9.54 -22.77 6.53
N ARG A 412 9.16 -22.38 5.30
CA ARG A 412 8.88 -23.30 4.19
C ARG A 412 10.13 -24.06 3.72
N ALA A 413 11.30 -23.42 3.68
CA ALA A 413 12.57 -24.02 3.29
C ALA A 413 13.12 -24.98 4.36
N ALA A 414 13.04 -24.57 5.64
CA ALA A 414 13.68 -25.18 6.81
C ALA A 414 12.72 -25.99 7.71
N ARG A 415 11.58 -26.48 7.21
CA ARG A 415 10.51 -27.19 7.97
C ARG A 415 10.97 -28.28 8.97
N THR A 416 12.15 -28.86 8.79
CA THR A 416 12.74 -29.87 9.68
C THR A 416 13.53 -29.27 10.86
N ASP A 417 14.01 -28.03 10.75
CA ASP A 417 14.71 -27.30 11.80
C ASP A 417 13.69 -26.69 12.79
N ARG A 418 13.32 -27.49 13.80
CA ARG A 418 12.29 -27.09 14.78
C ARG A 418 12.69 -25.92 15.69
N PRO A 419 13.97 -25.73 16.07
CA PRO A 419 14.43 -24.49 16.69
C PRO A 419 14.19 -23.27 15.82
N LEU A 420 14.76 -23.22 14.60
CA LEU A 420 14.65 -22.07 13.70
C LEU A 420 13.18 -21.75 13.37
N VAL A 421 12.37 -22.75 13.03
CA VAL A 421 10.94 -22.56 12.73
C VAL A 421 10.17 -21.95 13.90
N ARG A 422 10.55 -22.20 15.17
CA ARG A 422 9.92 -21.57 16.34
C ARG A 422 10.37 -20.13 16.56
N GLU A 423 11.63 -19.84 16.25
CA GLU A 423 12.21 -18.49 16.38
C GLU A 423 11.55 -17.54 15.37
N LEU A 424 11.56 -17.92 14.08
CA LEU A 424 10.89 -17.20 12.99
C LEU A 424 9.38 -17.03 13.22
N ALA A 425 8.69 -18.08 13.68
CA ALA A 425 7.27 -17.99 14.04
C ALA A 425 7.02 -17.17 15.33
N GLY A 426 8.04 -17.00 16.17
CA GLY A 426 8.01 -16.10 17.32
C GLY A 426 8.06 -14.64 16.89
N ASP A 427 8.91 -14.33 15.90
CA ASP A 427 9.07 -12.97 15.38
C ASP A 427 7.88 -12.52 14.52
N LEU A 428 7.41 -13.38 13.59
CA LEU A 428 6.14 -13.16 12.86
C LEU A 428 4.96 -12.85 13.80
N ARG A 429 4.97 -13.43 15.01
CA ARG A 429 3.99 -13.10 16.05
C ARG A 429 4.27 -11.73 16.68
N ALA A 430 5.52 -11.40 16.98
CA ALA A 430 5.90 -10.11 17.55
C ALA A 430 5.49 -8.95 16.64
N GLN A 431 5.78 -9.05 15.33
CA GLN A 431 5.33 -8.08 14.33
C GLN A 431 3.80 -7.89 14.32
N LEU A 432 3.04 -8.99 14.39
CA LEU A 432 1.57 -8.91 14.48
C LEU A 432 1.08 -8.27 15.79
N GLU A 433 1.75 -8.51 16.92
CA GLU A 433 1.39 -7.90 18.20
C GLU A 433 1.60 -6.37 18.21
N ILE A 434 2.53 -5.81 17.40
CA ILE A 434 2.66 -4.36 17.19
C ILE A 434 1.31 -3.80 16.70
N GLY A 435 0.85 -4.28 15.53
CA GLY A 435 -0.40 -3.82 14.92
C GLY A 435 -1.65 -4.19 15.75
N VAL A 436 -1.67 -5.35 16.40
CA VAL A 436 -2.78 -5.74 17.31
C VAL A 436 -2.87 -4.81 18.52
N SER A 437 -1.75 -4.37 19.09
CA SER A 437 -1.75 -3.45 20.23
C SER A 437 -2.29 -2.07 19.86
N ARG A 438 -1.91 -1.53 18.70
CA ARG A 438 -2.44 -0.29 18.11
C ARG A 438 -3.94 -0.41 17.83
N SER A 439 -4.32 -1.47 17.11
CA SER A 439 -5.72 -1.79 16.76
C SER A 439 -6.63 -2.03 17.98
N ALA A 440 -6.08 -2.48 19.11
CA ALA A 440 -6.84 -2.63 20.35
C ALA A 440 -7.30 -1.27 20.94
N ALA A 441 -6.52 -0.22 20.75
CA ALA A 441 -6.79 1.14 21.23
C ALA A 441 -7.49 2.04 20.18
N ASP A 442 -7.29 1.79 18.89
CA ASP A 442 -7.85 2.61 17.81
C ASP A 442 -9.39 2.45 17.62
N PRO A 443 -10.14 3.56 17.45
CA PRO A 443 -11.58 3.53 17.17
C PRO A 443 -12.04 2.76 15.92
N PHE A 444 -11.20 2.61 14.89
CA PHE A 444 -11.50 1.92 13.62
C PHE A 444 -10.79 0.56 13.45
N ARG A 445 -10.02 0.13 14.45
CA ARG A 445 -9.15 -1.07 14.45
C ARG A 445 -7.96 -1.02 13.48
N ALA A 446 -7.48 0.16 13.11
CA ALA A 446 -6.21 0.36 12.41
C ALA A 446 -5.02 -0.19 13.22
N GLY A 447 -4.17 -0.99 12.59
CA GLY A 447 -2.89 -1.43 13.14
C GLY A 447 -1.69 -0.61 12.64
N ALA A 448 -1.85 0.11 11.53
CA ALA A 448 -0.90 1.12 11.06
C ALA A 448 -1.07 2.45 11.86
N GLN A 449 -0.12 3.37 11.70
CA GLN A 449 -0.16 4.69 12.34
C GLN A 449 -0.67 5.72 11.33
N TYR A 450 -1.66 6.53 11.69
CA TYR A 450 -2.29 7.49 10.76
C TYR A 450 -1.44 8.73 10.46
N ALA A 451 -0.49 9.05 11.34
CA ALA A 451 0.31 10.27 11.30
C ALA A 451 1.73 10.02 10.74
N GLU A 452 1.94 8.89 10.08
CA GLU A 452 3.19 8.51 9.43
C GLU A 452 2.91 8.24 7.95
N PHE A 453 3.95 8.35 7.12
CA PHE A 453 3.91 7.87 5.75
C PHE A 453 3.66 6.36 5.72
N ASP A 454 3.14 5.88 4.60
CA ASP A 454 2.96 4.48 4.25
C ASP A 454 1.90 3.77 5.12
N ALA A 455 0.93 4.50 5.67
CA ALA A 455 -0.14 3.96 6.52
C ALA A 455 -0.97 2.84 5.83
N VAL A 456 -1.23 2.96 4.53
CA VAL A 456 -1.96 1.95 3.73
C VAL A 456 -1.11 0.72 3.38
N PRO A 457 0.10 0.83 2.81
CA PRO A 457 0.95 -0.34 2.57
C PRO A 457 1.29 -1.09 3.88
N HIS A 458 1.55 -0.41 5.01
CA HIS A 458 1.68 -1.07 6.32
C HIS A 458 0.41 -1.85 6.72
N THR A 459 -0.78 -1.33 6.40
CA THR A 459 -2.05 -2.03 6.66
C THR A 459 -2.19 -3.31 5.81
N PHE A 460 -1.83 -3.26 4.52
CA PHE A 460 -1.76 -4.46 3.67
C PHE A 460 -0.65 -5.42 4.11
N GLY A 461 0.44 -4.89 4.64
CA GLY A 461 1.52 -5.60 5.33
C GLY A 461 1.01 -6.45 6.49
N LEU A 462 0.36 -5.83 7.46
CA LEU A 462 -0.25 -6.49 8.62
C LEU A 462 -1.28 -7.56 8.23
N ALA A 463 -2.12 -7.29 7.20
CA ALA A 463 -3.04 -8.28 6.66
C ALA A 463 -2.31 -9.49 6.03
N THR A 464 -1.23 -9.22 5.30
CA THR A 464 -0.36 -10.24 4.69
C THR A 464 0.36 -11.08 5.75
N THR A 465 0.99 -10.44 6.75
CA THR A 465 1.67 -11.13 7.86
C THR A 465 0.71 -12.01 8.65
N ALA A 466 -0.56 -11.63 8.82
CA ALA A 466 -1.57 -12.48 9.44
C ALA A 466 -1.86 -13.74 8.60
N ARG A 467 -1.94 -13.62 7.27
CA ARG A 467 -2.05 -14.76 6.34
C ARG A 467 -0.81 -15.65 6.40
N LEU A 468 0.39 -15.07 6.34
CA LEU A 468 1.67 -15.78 6.38
C LEU A 468 1.85 -16.54 7.70
N TYR A 469 1.58 -15.90 8.83
CA TYR A 469 1.64 -16.53 10.16
C TYR A 469 0.72 -17.75 10.25
N ARG A 470 -0.53 -17.65 9.77
CA ARG A 470 -1.46 -18.78 9.70
C ARG A 470 -0.95 -19.89 8.78
N GLN A 471 -0.36 -19.56 7.63
CA GLN A 471 0.21 -20.55 6.70
C GLN A 471 1.43 -21.27 7.31
N ALA A 472 2.27 -20.55 8.04
CA ALA A 472 3.48 -21.06 8.68
C ALA A 472 3.21 -21.92 9.93
N THR A 473 2.22 -21.53 10.75
CA THR A 473 1.98 -22.11 12.09
C THR A 473 0.71 -22.95 12.19
N GLY A 474 -0.29 -22.70 11.34
CA GLY A 474 -1.65 -23.22 11.48
C GLY A 474 -2.51 -22.50 12.53
N ASP A 475 -1.96 -21.56 13.29
CA ASP A 475 -2.69 -20.75 14.27
C ASP A 475 -3.52 -19.67 13.54
N ARG A 476 -4.75 -19.47 13.99
CA ARG A 476 -5.76 -18.60 13.36
C ARG A 476 -6.13 -17.38 14.22
N ARG A 477 -5.43 -17.13 15.34
CA ARG A 477 -5.81 -16.05 16.27
C ARG A 477 -5.81 -14.65 15.64
N TYR A 478 -5.00 -14.43 14.60
CA TYR A 478 -4.91 -13.15 13.89
C TYR A 478 -5.79 -13.06 12.64
N ASP A 479 -6.57 -14.10 12.28
CA ASP A 479 -7.48 -14.06 11.11
C ASP A 479 -8.46 -12.87 11.18
N ALA A 480 -9.00 -12.59 12.38
CA ALA A 480 -9.92 -11.47 12.60
C ALA A 480 -9.22 -10.10 12.54
N PHE A 481 -7.96 -10.02 13.00
CA PHE A 481 -7.15 -8.81 12.93
C PHE A 481 -6.77 -8.48 11.48
N GLY A 482 -6.30 -9.47 10.71
CA GLY A 482 -6.00 -9.30 9.28
C GLY A 482 -7.24 -8.89 8.47
N GLN A 483 -8.42 -9.43 8.79
CA GLN A 483 -9.68 -8.98 8.19
C GLN A 483 -10.01 -7.52 8.55
N GLN A 484 -9.77 -7.09 9.80
CA GLN A 484 -9.97 -5.69 10.21
C GLN A 484 -9.03 -4.72 9.47
N GLN A 485 -7.81 -5.14 9.15
CA GLN A 485 -6.88 -4.34 8.35
C GLN A 485 -7.39 -4.15 6.91
N LEU A 486 -7.89 -5.23 6.28
CA LEU A 486 -8.55 -5.12 4.99
C LEU A 486 -9.84 -4.27 5.07
N ASP A 487 -10.65 -4.44 6.13
CA ASP A 487 -11.86 -3.63 6.33
C ASP A 487 -11.51 -2.13 6.37
N TRP A 488 -10.47 -1.74 7.10
CA TRP A 488 -9.97 -0.36 7.17
C TRP A 488 -9.49 0.14 5.80
N ALA A 489 -8.66 -0.63 5.09
CA ALA A 489 -8.12 -0.24 3.79
C ALA A 489 -9.21 -0.01 2.72
N PHE A 490 -10.32 -0.74 2.81
CA PHE A 490 -11.46 -0.63 1.89
C PHE A 490 -12.62 0.24 2.40
N GLY A 491 -12.38 1.15 3.37
CA GLY A 491 -13.34 2.20 3.75
C GLY A 491 -14.03 2.05 5.11
N ALA A 492 -13.63 1.10 5.94
CA ALA A 492 -14.01 1.07 7.35
C ALA A 492 -13.13 1.98 8.25
N ASN A 493 -12.62 3.07 7.67
CA ASN A 493 -11.78 4.10 8.30
C ASN A 493 -12.56 5.41 8.54
N ALA A 494 -11.95 6.39 9.22
CA ALA A 494 -12.59 7.65 9.59
C ALA A 494 -13.16 8.45 8.40
N TRP A 495 -12.45 8.49 7.28
CA TRP A 495 -12.81 9.21 6.05
C TRP A 495 -13.86 8.46 5.21
N GLY A 496 -13.94 7.14 5.36
CA GLY A 496 -14.82 6.27 4.58
C GLY A 496 -14.36 6.08 3.14
N VAL A 497 -13.05 6.15 2.92
CA VAL A 497 -12.39 6.09 1.62
C VAL A 497 -11.81 4.69 1.44
N SER A 498 -12.09 4.04 0.32
CA SER A 498 -11.29 2.90 -0.14
C SER A 498 -9.98 3.47 -0.69
N PHE A 499 -8.85 3.15 -0.06
CA PHE A 499 -7.52 3.59 -0.49
C PHE A 499 -7.02 2.84 -1.74
N VAL A 500 -7.93 2.14 -2.43
CA VAL A 500 -7.70 1.47 -3.72
C VAL A 500 -8.71 2.04 -4.72
N ILE A 501 -8.22 2.76 -5.72
CA ILE A 501 -9.04 3.52 -6.68
C ILE A 501 -9.91 2.57 -7.50
N GLY A 502 -11.20 2.87 -7.59
CA GLY A 502 -12.17 2.04 -8.30
C GLY A 502 -12.67 0.82 -7.52
N VAL A 503 -12.28 0.63 -6.26
CA VAL A 503 -12.89 -0.33 -5.33
C VAL A 503 -13.89 0.41 -4.42
N GLY A 504 -15.07 -0.17 -4.20
CA GLY A 504 -16.14 0.48 -3.44
C GLY A 504 -16.89 1.58 -4.21
N GLN A 505 -17.49 2.51 -3.46
CA GLN A 505 -18.26 3.65 -3.97
C GLN A 505 -17.51 4.98 -3.75
N THR A 506 -16.81 5.09 -2.61
CA THR A 506 -16.01 6.24 -2.20
C THR A 506 -14.55 5.84 -2.18
N PHE A 507 -13.74 6.47 -3.03
CA PHE A 507 -12.31 6.29 -3.24
C PHE A 507 -11.75 7.57 -3.86
N GLU A 508 -10.42 7.74 -3.79
CA GLU A 508 -9.67 8.89 -4.29
C GLU A 508 -10.07 9.32 -5.72
N ARG A 509 -10.25 10.63 -5.93
CA ARG A 509 -10.68 11.21 -7.21
C ARG A 509 -9.61 12.08 -7.86
N CYS A 510 -8.73 12.67 -7.07
CA CYS A 510 -7.70 13.59 -7.49
C CYS A 510 -6.29 13.10 -7.09
N PRO A 511 -5.88 11.88 -7.48
CA PRO A 511 -4.56 11.36 -7.10
C PRO A 511 -3.45 12.26 -7.65
N HIS A 512 -2.37 12.40 -6.87
CA HIS A 512 -1.13 13.03 -7.30
C HIS A 512 -0.45 12.12 -8.34
N HIS A 513 -0.86 12.23 -9.60
CA HIS A 513 -0.36 11.36 -10.67
C HIS A 513 -0.58 12.00 -12.05
N GLN A 514 0.51 12.36 -12.72
CA GLN A 514 0.52 13.23 -13.92
C GLN A 514 -0.41 12.72 -15.03
N ILE A 515 -0.33 11.44 -15.42
CA ILE A 515 -1.13 10.90 -16.53
C ILE A 515 -2.63 10.94 -16.20
N ALA A 516 -3.01 10.59 -14.96
CA ALA A 516 -4.41 10.53 -14.55
C ALA A 516 -5.02 11.93 -14.47
N ASN A 517 -4.26 12.88 -13.92
CA ASN A 517 -4.64 14.27 -13.80
C ASN A 517 -4.86 14.94 -15.17
N ILE A 518 -3.88 14.84 -16.07
CA ILE A 518 -3.90 15.53 -17.37
C ILE A 518 -4.93 14.91 -18.33
N THR A 519 -5.14 13.59 -18.28
CA THR A 519 -6.10 12.91 -19.18
C THR A 519 -7.52 12.81 -18.62
N GLY A 520 -7.70 13.01 -17.31
CA GLY A 520 -8.96 12.73 -16.60
C GLY A 520 -9.31 11.24 -16.54
N HIS A 521 -8.38 10.33 -16.83
CA HIS A 521 -8.61 8.89 -16.73
C HIS A 521 -8.53 8.42 -15.27
N GLN A 522 -9.61 7.76 -14.79
CA GLN A 522 -9.63 7.14 -13.46
C GLN A 522 -8.57 6.03 -13.37
N LEU A 523 -7.57 6.25 -12.52
CA LEU A 523 -6.41 5.38 -12.27
C LEU A 523 -6.80 4.12 -11.47
N THR A 524 -7.66 3.29 -12.07
CA THR A 524 -8.29 2.15 -11.42
C THR A 524 -7.24 1.12 -11.00
N GLY A 525 -7.26 0.75 -9.72
CA GLY A 525 -6.29 -0.16 -9.11
C GLY A 525 -5.20 0.51 -8.29
N ALA A 526 -4.96 1.81 -8.49
CA ALA A 526 -3.92 2.52 -7.75
C ALA A 526 -4.21 2.44 -6.25
N VAL A 527 -3.15 2.22 -5.48
CA VAL A 527 -3.18 2.20 -4.01
C VAL A 527 -2.45 3.45 -3.57
N VAL A 528 -3.12 4.32 -2.81
CA VAL A 528 -2.52 5.57 -2.31
C VAL A 528 -1.85 5.37 -0.96
N ASN A 529 -0.90 6.24 -0.61
CA ASN A 529 -0.24 6.29 0.71
C ASN A 529 -1.25 6.23 1.87
N GLY A 530 -2.32 7.04 1.78
CA GLY A 530 -3.38 7.10 2.79
C GLY A 530 -3.27 8.33 3.69
N PRO A 531 -3.81 8.30 4.92
CA PRO A 531 -3.71 9.43 5.84
C PRO A 531 -2.27 9.63 6.33
N ASN A 532 -1.91 10.87 6.62
CA ASN A 532 -0.58 11.25 7.09
C ASN A 532 -0.68 12.35 8.18
N SER A 533 0.44 12.75 8.79
CA SER A 533 0.45 13.75 9.87
C SER A 533 -0.28 15.04 9.47
N ALA A 534 -1.14 15.53 10.36
CA ALA A 534 -1.83 16.80 10.16
C ALA A 534 -0.86 18.00 10.09
N ASP A 535 0.33 17.87 10.69
CA ASP A 535 1.36 18.92 10.69
C ASP A 535 1.93 19.20 9.29
N LEU A 536 1.98 18.19 8.40
CA LEU A 536 2.40 18.35 7.00
C LEU A 536 1.50 19.29 6.19
N PHE A 537 0.31 19.62 6.69
CA PHE A 537 -0.67 20.46 6.03
C PHE A 537 -0.89 21.82 6.72
N THR A 538 0.02 22.19 7.64
CA THR A 538 -0.10 23.42 8.45
C THR A 538 0.13 24.69 7.63
N ASP A 539 1.08 24.65 6.70
CA ASP A 539 1.35 25.73 5.75
C ASP A 539 0.42 25.70 4.51
N GLY A 540 -0.33 24.61 4.33
CA GLY A 540 -1.32 24.44 3.26
C GLY A 540 -1.09 23.18 2.44
N LEU A 541 -1.47 23.25 1.16
CA LEU A 541 -0.96 22.38 0.10
C LEU A 541 -0.07 23.24 -0.80
N ASP A 542 0.83 22.61 -1.54
CA ASP A 542 1.69 23.27 -2.52
C ASP A 542 0.88 24.03 -3.59
N ASP A 543 1.57 24.87 -4.38
CA ASP A 543 0.96 25.56 -5.52
C ASP A 543 0.68 24.58 -6.69
N TYR A 544 -0.23 24.96 -7.59
CA TYR A 544 -0.44 24.21 -8.84
C TYR A 544 0.75 24.40 -9.78
N LEU A 545 1.43 23.30 -10.13
CA LEU A 545 2.57 23.28 -11.05
C LEU A 545 2.12 23.42 -12.51
N ASP A 546 3.03 23.85 -13.40
CA ASP A 546 2.67 24.04 -14.82
C ASP A 546 2.24 22.72 -15.46
N GLY A 547 1.20 22.77 -16.30
CA GLY A 547 0.54 21.59 -16.87
C GLY A 547 -0.43 20.84 -15.95
N MET A 548 -0.47 21.14 -14.64
CA MET A 548 -1.37 20.47 -13.69
C MET A 548 -2.83 20.91 -13.90
N THR A 549 -3.75 19.95 -13.97
CA THR A 549 -5.20 20.21 -14.02
C THR A 549 -5.77 20.32 -12.61
N HIS A 550 -6.51 21.39 -12.31
CA HIS A 550 -7.09 21.61 -10.98
C HIS A 550 -8.06 20.49 -10.59
N CYS A 551 -7.71 19.71 -9.56
CA CYS A 551 -8.52 18.64 -9.00
C CYS A 551 -8.38 18.67 -7.47
N PRO A 552 -9.46 18.85 -6.69
CA PRO A 552 -10.82 19.11 -7.15
C PRO A 552 -10.94 20.50 -7.78
N ALA A 553 -11.86 20.65 -8.73
CA ALA A 553 -11.98 21.88 -9.54
C ALA A 553 -12.38 23.15 -8.74
N ASP A 554 -12.85 22.97 -7.51
CA ASP A 554 -13.20 24.05 -6.56
C ASP A 554 -12.23 24.14 -5.37
N ALA A 555 -11.14 23.36 -5.37
CA ALA A 555 -10.18 23.21 -4.27
C ALA A 555 -10.82 22.88 -2.91
N SER A 556 -11.97 22.18 -2.90
CA SER A 556 -12.68 21.83 -1.66
C SER A 556 -12.12 20.57 -1.00
N ASP A 557 -11.74 20.67 0.28
CA ASP A 557 -11.41 19.52 1.11
C ASP A 557 -12.69 18.95 1.76
N ALA A 558 -13.30 17.95 1.09
CA ALA A 558 -14.48 17.25 1.60
C ALA A 558 -14.19 16.40 2.86
N TYR A 559 -12.92 16.09 3.10
CA TYR A 559 -12.43 15.18 4.13
C TYR A 559 -11.92 15.90 5.39
N ALA A 560 -11.68 17.21 5.33
CA ALA A 560 -11.25 18.08 6.44
C ALA A 560 -12.02 17.85 7.75
N GLN A 561 -13.33 17.61 7.69
CA GLN A 561 -14.18 17.36 8.86
C GLN A 561 -13.83 16.06 9.62
N TYR A 562 -13.09 15.16 8.98
CA TYR A 562 -12.59 13.90 9.52
C TYR A 562 -11.10 13.95 9.90
N THR A 563 -10.44 15.10 9.85
CA THR A 563 -9.11 15.31 10.46
C THR A 563 -9.18 15.00 11.97
N GLY A 564 -8.25 14.20 12.49
CA GLY A 564 -8.29 13.71 13.87
C GLY A 564 -7.19 12.68 14.14
N HIS A 565 -6.95 12.36 15.42
CA HIS A 565 -5.82 11.48 15.84
C HIS A 565 -4.50 11.88 15.16
N ASP A 566 -4.18 13.17 15.24
CA ASP A 566 -3.00 13.82 14.68
C ASP A 566 -2.79 13.61 13.16
N SER A 567 -3.85 13.22 12.45
CA SER A 567 -3.82 12.84 11.04
C SER A 567 -4.84 13.55 10.15
N ARG A 568 -4.50 13.66 8.87
CA ARG A 568 -5.34 14.21 7.80
C ARG A 568 -5.25 13.33 6.56
N TYR A 569 -6.32 13.34 5.76
CA TYR A 569 -6.37 12.76 4.43
C TYR A 569 -7.02 13.79 3.51
N VAL A 570 -6.42 14.06 2.34
CA VAL A 570 -6.92 15.04 1.37
C VAL A 570 -6.95 14.39 -0.01
N ASP A 571 -8.05 14.61 -0.73
CA ASP A 571 -8.32 14.17 -2.11
C ASP A 571 -8.16 15.40 -3.01
N ASP A 572 -6.91 15.79 -3.26
CA ASP A 572 -6.47 16.93 -4.07
C ASP A 572 -5.14 16.55 -4.74
N VAL A 573 -4.99 16.88 -6.03
CA VAL A 573 -3.83 16.49 -6.83
C VAL A 573 -2.51 17.01 -6.27
N ARG A 574 -2.52 18.05 -5.43
CA ARG A 574 -1.31 18.61 -4.80
C ARG A 574 -0.90 17.88 -3.52
N SER A 575 -1.75 17.00 -3.00
CA SER A 575 -1.56 16.29 -1.72
C SER A 575 -0.81 14.97 -1.91
N TRP A 576 0.42 15.03 -2.43
CA TRP A 576 1.27 13.85 -2.63
C TRP A 576 1.46 13.05 -1.33
N GLN A 577 1.52 13.73 -0.18
CA GLN A 577 1.65 13.16 1.16
C GLN A 577 0.51 12.18 1.53
N THR A 578 -0.63 12.19 0.84
CA THR A 578 -1.77 11.30 1.11
C THR A 578 -2.36 10.61 -0.12
N ALA A 579 -2.34 11.27 -1.28
CA ALA A 579 -3.06 10.89 -2.49
C ALA A 579 -2.15 10.44 -3.64
N GLU A 580 -0.84 10.40 -3.45
CA GLU A 580 0.07 9.76 -4.39
C GLU A 580 -0.03 8.21 -4.30
N PRO A 581 -0.15 7.53 -5.45
CA PRO A 581 -0.04 6.07 -5.52
C PRO A 581 1.31 5.61 -6.05
N ALA A 582 1.85 4.54 -5.47
CA ALA A 582 3.13 3.94 -5.87
C ALA A 582 3.02 2.44 -6.18
N ASP A 583 4.00 1.90 -6.92
CA ASP A 583 3.99 0.52 -7.42
C ASP A 583 4.23 -0.53 -6.31
N ASP A 584 4.91 -0.16 -5.22
CA ASP A 584 5.09 -0.98 -4.02
C ASP A 584 3.81 -1.07 -3.19
N PHE A 585 3.08 0.04 -3.04
CA PHE A 585 1.76 0.08 -2.40
C PHE A 585 0.80 -0.86 -3.14
N ALA A 586 0.87 -0.86 -4.46
CA ALA A 586 0.13 -1.79 -5.31
C ALA A 586 0.61 -3.24 -5.17
N ALA A 587 1.92 -3.48 -5.07
CA ALA A 587 2.48 -4.82 -4.94
C ALA A 587 2.07 -5.52 -3.62
N ILE A 588 2.14 -4.81 -2.49
CA ILE A 588 1.74 -5.36 -1.19
C ILE A 588 0.22 -5.59 -1.13
N ALA A 589 -0.58 -4.74 -1.77
CA ALA A 589 -2.01 -4.98 -1.95
C ALA A 589 -2.29 -6.21 -2.83
N VAL A 590 -1.55 -6.43 -3.93
CA VAL A 590 -1.69 -7.66 -4.75
C VAL A 590 -1.39 -8.90 -3.92
N TYR A 591 -0.32 -8.92 -3.12
CA TYR A 591 0.02 -10.09 -2.32
C TYR A 591 -0.93 -10.28 -1.13
N ALA A 592 -1.44 -9.21 -0.52
CA ALA A 592 -2.48 -9.29 0.51
C ALA A 592 -3.81 -9.90 0.00
N LEU A 593 -4.15 -9.63 -1.26
CA LEU A 593 -5.39 -10.09 -1.92
C LEU A 593 -5.25 -11.43 -2.67
N THR A 594 -4.08 -12.09 -2.54
CA THR A 594 -3.75 -13.38 -3.14
C THR A 594 -4.09 -14.54 -2.20
#